data_AF-A0A158E2J7-F1
#
_entry.id   AF-A0A158E2J7-F1
#
_cell.length_a   1.000
_cell.length_b   1.000
_cell.length_c   1.000
_cell.angle_alpha   90.00
_cell.angle_beta   90.00
_cell.angle_gamma   90.00
#
_symmetry.space_group_name_H-M   'P 1'
#
loop_
_entity.id
_entity.type
_entity.pdbx_description
1 polymer ?
#
loop_
_entity_poly.entity_id
_entity_poly.type
_entity_poly.pdbx_seq_one_letter_code
_entity_poly.pdbx_strand_id
1 'polypeptide(L)' 'MKVGPSLAMRTAINALRDIVESERMPNGIPLTDDELELHRLSADELERQLVSLKNLVGRLER' A
#
# COMPACT_ATOMS: atom_id res chain seq x y z
N MET A 1 -7.65 -13.12 15.02
CA MET A 1 -6.76 -13.57 13.93
C MET A 1 -5.58 -12.61 13.87
N LYS A 2 -4.33 -13.06 14.13
CA LYS A 2 -3.17 -12.17 14.01
C LYS A 2 -2.83 -12.06 12.52
N VAL A 3 -2.93 -10.85 11.96
CA VAL A 3 -2.54 -10.59 10.57
C VAL A 3 -1.01 -10.51 10.53
N GLY A 4 -0.37 -11.31 9.68
CA GLY A 4 1.08 -11.23 9.49
C GLY A 4 1.48 -9.88 8.88
N PRO A 5 2.66 -9.31 9.19
CA PRO A 5 3.09 -8.01 8.68
C PRO A 5 3.03 -7.87 7.15
N SER A 6 3.39 -8.94 6.42
CA SER A 6 3.32 -8.99 4.95
C SER A 6 1.88 -8.88 4.42
N LEU A 7 0.93 -9.51 5.11
CA LEU A 7 -0.49 -9.41 4.74
C LEU A 7 -1.03 -8.01 5.06
N ALA A 8 -0.68 -7.44 6.22
CA ALA A 8 -1.07 -6.08 6.58
C ALA A 8 -0.56 -5.03 5.57
N MET A 9 0.71 -5.11 5.16
CA MET A 9 1.27 -4.22 4.13
C MET A 9 0.58 -4.38 2.78
N ARG A 10 0.30 -5.61 2.33
CA ARG A 10 -0.44 -5.85 1.09
C ARG A 10 -1.85 -5.27 1.13
N THR A 11 -2.55 -5.43 2.25
CA THR A 11 -3.87 -4.84 2.45
C THR A 11 -3.83 -3.32 2.38
N ALA A 12 -2.83 -2.68 3.00
CA ALA A 12 -2.67 -1.23 2.94
C ALA A 12 -2.39 -0.73 1.51
N ILE A 13 -1.51 -1.41 0.76
CA ILE A 13 -1.22 -1.08 -0.63
C ILE A 13 -2.48 -1.17 -1.50
N ASN A 14 -3.25 -2.25 -1.33
CA ASN A 14 -4.49 -2.43 -2.09
C ASN A 14 -5.52 -1.36 -1.75
N ALA A 15 -5.69 -1.04 -0.47
CA ALA A 15 -6.62 0.01 -0.06
C ALA A 15 -6.25 1.38 -0.67
N LEU A 16 -4.95 1.71 -0.75
CA LEU A 16 -4.50 2.95 -1.40
C LEU A 16 -4.77 2.94 -2.91
N ARG A 17 -4.59 1.80 -3.58
CA ARG A 17 -4.91 1.66 -5.01
C ARG A 17 -6.40 1.79 -5.26
N ASP A 18 -7.23 1.15 -4.45
CA ASP A 18 -8.70 1.23 -4.55
C ASP A 18 -9.19 2.68 -4.39
N ILE A 19 -8.58 3.44 -3.46
CA ILE A 19 -8.84 4.87 -3.25
C ILE A 19 -8.51 5.68 -4.50
N VAL A 20 -7.35 5.44 -5.12
CA VAL A 20 -6.94 6.12 -6.35
C VAL A 20 -7.84 5.75 -7.54
N GLU A 21 -8.14 4.46 -7.72
CA GLU A 21 -8.97 3.96 -8.82
C GLU A 21 -10.42 4.44 -8.74
N SER A 22 -10.97 4.55 -7.54
CA SER A 22 -12.34 5.04 -7.32
C SER A 22 -12.45 6.56 -7.25
N GLU A 23 -11.30 7.25 -7.21
CA GLU A 23 -11.17 8.69 -6.95
C GLU A 23 -11.88 9.17 -5.69
N ARG A 24 -12.07 8.24 -4.73
CA ARG A 24 -12.86 8.46 -3.52
C ARG A 24 -12.23 7.78 -2.32
N MET A 25 -12.34 8.46 -1.18
CA MET A 25 -12.09 7.86 0.13
C MET A 25 -13.12 6.77 0.44
N PRO A 26 -12.82 5.81 1.35
CA PRO A 26 -13.76 4.73 1.70
C PRO A 26 -15.08 5.21 2.31
N ASN A 27 -15.13 6.44 2.81
CA ASN A 27 -16.35 7.09 3.29
C ASN A 27 -17.16 7.80 2.17
N GLY A 28 -16.74 7.68 0.92
CA GLY A 28 -17.39 8.23 -0.27
C GLY A 28 -16.99 9.65 -0.65
N ILE A 29 -16.11 10.31 0.14
CA ILE A 29 -15.65 11.67 -0.15
C ILE A 29 -14.71 11.65 -1.38
N PRO A 30 -14.99 12.45 -2.43
CA PRO A 30 -14.08 12.59 -3.57
C PRO A 30 -12.73 13.16 -3.16
N LEU A 31 -11.67 12.69 -3.81
CA LEU A 31 -10.32 13.21 -3.62
C LEU A 31 -10.05 14.37 -4.58
N THR A 32 -9.20 15.28 -4.14
CA THR A 32 -8.52 16.25 -5.00
C THR A 32 -7.37 15.58 -5.77
N ASP A 33 -6.89 16.23 -6.83
CA ASP A 33 -5.74 15.75 -7.62
C ASP A 33 -4.48 15.55 -6.75
N ASP A 34 -4.22 16.47 -5.82
CA ASP A 34 -3.09 16.38 -4.89
C ASP A 34 -3.21 15.17 -3.94
N GLU A 35 -4.43 14.88 -3.46
CA GLU A 35 -4.68 13.72 -2.60
C GLU A 35 -4.58 12.41 -3.39
N LEU A 36 -5.06 12.38 -4.64
CA LEU A 36 -4.86 11.24 -5.55
C LEU A 36 -3.38 10.95 -5.75
N GLU A 37 -2.58 11.98 -6.02
CA GLU A 37 -1.14 11.83 -6.19
C GLU A 37 -0.47 11.34 -4.90
N LEU A 38 -0.85 11.87 -3.74
CA LEU A 38 -0.34 11.42 -2.45
C LEU A 38 -0.62 9.93 -2.22
N HIS A 39 -1.84 9.46 -2.47
CA HIS A 39 -2.20 8.06 -2.30
C HIS A 39 -1.47 7.15 -3.29
N ARG A 40 -1.30 7.58 -4.54
CA ARG A 40 -0.51 6.87 -5.56
C ARG A 40 0.95 6.73 -5.13
N LEU A 41 1.59 7.83 -4.73
CA LEU A 41 2.99 7.83 -4.28
C LEU A 41 3.18 6.96 -3.02
N SER A 42 2.21 7.00 -2.11
CA SER A 42 2.23 6.17 -0.90
C SER A 42 2.12 4.68 -1.22
N ALA A 43 1.26 4.28 -2.17
CA ALA A 43 1.14 2.90 -2.61
C ALA A 43 2.45 2.40 -3.25
N ASP A 44 3.04 3.22 -4.12
CA ASP A 44 4.31 2.91 -4.80
C ASP A 44 5.46 2.74 -3.78
N GLU A 45 5.55 3.62 -2.79
CA GLU A 45 6.60 3.55 -1.77
C GLU A 45 6.42 2.31 -0.86
N LEU A 46 5.21 2.02 -0.42
CA LEU A 46 4.94 0.83 0.38
C LEU A 46 5.24 -0.48 -0.39
N GLU A 47 4.99 -0.51 -1.69
CA GLU A 47 5.36 -1.66 -2.52
C GLU A 47 6.88 -1.84 -2.62
N ARG A 48 7.64 -0.76 -2.81
CA ARG A 48 9.11 -0.80 -2.78
C ARG A 48 9.63 -1.32 -1.45
N GLN A 49 9.08 -0.85 -0.33
CA GLN A 49 9.47 -1.30 1.01
C GLN A 49 9.14 -2.79 1.22
N LEU A 50 7.99 -3.26 0.76
CA LEU A 50 7.60 -4.67 0.86
C LEU A 50 8.55 -5.56 0.03
N VAL A 51 8.95 -5.13 -1.16
CA VAL A 51 9.93 -5.85 -1.99
C VAL A 51 11.29 -5.90 -1.30
N SER A 52 11.75 -4.77 -0.76
CA SER A 52 13.02 -4.69 -0.02
C SER A 52 13.02 -5.63 1.19
N LEU A 53 11.93 -5.65 1.96
CA LEU A 53 11.78 -6.52 3.13
C LEU A 53 11.84 -8.00 2.74
N LYS A 54 11.12 -8.41 1.69
CA LYS A 54 11.15 -9.80 1.20
C LYS A 54 12.55 -10.22 0.76
N ASN A 55 13.25 -9.32 0.07
CA ASN A 55 14.62 -9.58 -0.37
C ASN A 55 15.58 -9.73 0.82
N LEU A 56 15.39 -8.93 1.89
CA LEU A 56 16.16 -9.05 3.12
C LEU A 56 15.89 -10.39 3.82
N VAL A 57 14.62 -10.76 3.99
CA VAL A 57 14.24 -12.04 4.63
C VAL A 57 14.80 -13.23 3.85
N GLY A 58 14.66 -13.25 2.51
CA GLY A 58 15.23 -14.32 1.69
C GLY A 58 16.77 -14.35 1.62
N ARG A 59 17.47 -13.34 2.14
CA ARG A 59 18.92 -13.39 2.37
C ARG A 59 19.27 -13.96 3.74
N LEU A 60 18.42 -13.78 4.75
CA LEU A 60 18.63 -14.28 6.11
C LEU A 60 18.28 -15.76 6.26
N GLU A 61 17.41 -16.28 5.39
CA GLU A 61 17.00 -17.70 5.36
C GLU A 61 17.96 -18.59 4.53
N ARG A 62 19.04 -18.03 3.97
CA ARG A 62 20.09 -18.74 3.22
C ARG A 62 21.36 -18.87 4.04
#